data_AF-A0A7Y7MA48-F1
#
_entry.id   AF-A0A7Y7MA48-F1
#
_cell.length_a   1.000
_cell.length_b   1.000
_cell.length_c   1.000
_cell.angle_alpha   90.00
_cell.angle_beta   90.00
_cell.angle_gamma   90.00
#
_symmetry.space_group_name_H-M   'P 1'
#
loop_
_entity.id
_entity.type
_entity.pdbx_description
1 polymer ?
#
loop_
_entity_poly.entity_id
_entity_poly.type
_entity_poly.pdbx_seq_one_letter_code
_entity_poly.pdbx_strand_id
1 'polypeptide(L)' 'MTEPSSSPMGQDPTVADMLAGRPHLSMHALDGLVLEDVPLTAIADAVGTPTWVMGAGTLRARYRR' A
#
# COMPACT_ATOMS: atom_id res chain seq x y z
N MET A 1 3.11 24.00 6.74
CA MET A 1 2.30 23.85 5.52
C MET A 1 3.10 22.96 4.59
N THR A 2 2.82 21.65 4.59
CA THR A 2 3.64 20.64 3.90
C THR A 2 3.43 20.77 2.40
N GLU A 3 4.50 20.92 1.63
CA GLU A 3 4.48 21.01 0.16
C GLU A 3 3.77 19.81 -0.48
N PRO A 4 2.98 20.00 -1.55
CA PRO A 4 2.51 18.89 -2.37
C PRO A 4 3.72 18.27 -3.08
N SER A 5 3.87 16.95 -2.93
CA SER A 5 4.84 16.13 -3.67
C SER A 5 4.76 16.45 -5.16
N SER A 6 5.74 17.16 -5.72
CA SER A 6 5.78 17.43 -7.15
C SER A 6 6.23 16.17 -7.89
N SER A 7 5.29 15.52 -8.57
CA SER A 7 5.64 14.61 -9.67
C SER A 7 6.30 15.44 -10.78
N PRO A 8 7.28 14.88 -11.53
CA PRO A 8 7.83 15.58 -12.69
C PRO A 8 6.69 15.83 -13.70
N MET A 9 6.38 17.11 -13.90
CA MET A 9 5.51 17.72 -14.92
C MET A 9 4.43 16.80 -15.56
N GLY A 10 3.25 16.74 -14.92
CA GLY A 10 1.98 16.53 -15.63
C GLY A 10 1.52 15.10 -15.91
N GLN A 11 2.23 14.08 -15.45
CA GLN A 11 1.71 12.69 -15.48
C GLN A 11 1.36 12.20 -14.08
N ASP A 12 0.19 11.58 -13.97
CA ASP A 12 -0.20 10.86 -12.76
C ASP A 12 0.78 9.70 -12.53
N PRO A 13 1.17 9.44 -11.27
CA PRO A 13 2.07 8.33 -10.96
C PRO A 13 1.43 7.01 -11.38
N THR A 14 2.24 6.13 -11.98
CA THR A 14 1.79 4.76 -12.25
C THR A 14 1.62 4.00 -10.94
N VAL A 15 0.88 2.88 -10.96
CA VAL A 15 0.79 1.97 -9.81
C VAL A 15 2.18 1.51 -9.37
N ALA A 16 3.10 1.27 -10.30
CA ALA A 16 4.47 0.91 -10.00
C ALA A 16 5.20 2.03 -9.23
N ASP A 17 5.03 3.29 -9.64
CA ASP A 17 5.60 4.45 -8.94
C ASP A 17 5.04 4.59 -7.52
N MET A 18 3.73 4.35 -7.36
CA MET A 18 3.09 4.35 -6.05
C MET A 18 3.64 3.25 -5.14
N LEU A 19 3.90 2.06 -5.67
CA LEU A 19 4.41 0.93 -4.89
C LEU A 19 5.91 1.07 -4.54
N ALA A 20 6.71 1.72 -5.40
CA ALA A 20 8.14 1.87 -5.19
C ALA A 20 8.51 2.49 -3.82
N GLY A 21 7.69 3.41 -3.31
CA GLY A 21 7.88 4.03 -1.99
C GLY A 21 7.27 3.28 -0.80
N ARG A 22 6.65 2.11 -1.03
CA ARG A 22 5.81 1.39 -0.05
C ARG A 22 6.21 -0.08 0.04
N PRO A 23 7.35 -0.42 0.67
CA PRO A 23 7.89 -1.78 0.68
C PRO A 23 7.01 -2.82 1.39
N HIS A 24 5.97 -2.39 2.11
CA HIS A 24 4.97 -3.25 2.75
C HIS A 24 3.80 -3.59 1.82
N LEU A 25 3.72 -2.97 0.63
CA LEU A 25 2.70 -3.21 -0.39
C LEU A 25 3.37 -3.73 -1.66
N SER A 26 2.78 -4.75 -2.28
CA SER A 26 3.23 -5.26 -3.57
C SER A 26 2.04 -5.79 -4.40
N MET A 27 2.24 -5.91 -5.71
CA MET A 27 1.28 -6.60 -6.57
C MET A 27 1.66 -8.08 -6.72
N HIS A 28 0.71 -8.95 -6.39
CA HIS A 28 0.74 -10.37 -6.70
C HIS A 28 -0.08 -10.66 -7.96
N ALA A 29 0.40 -11.57 -8.81
CA ALA A 29 -0.18 -11.82 -10.13
C ALA A 29 -1.61 -12.38 -10.10
N LEU A 30 -1.95 -13.17 -9.07
CA LEU A 30 -3.27 -13.77 -8.91
C LEU A 30 -4.11 -13.06 -7.85
N ASP A 31 -3.49 -12.66 -6.74
CA ASP A 31 -4.21 -12.14 -5.57
C ASP A 31 -4.40 -10.62 -5.59
N GLY A 32 -3.77 -9.92 -6.55
CA GLY A 32 -3.80 -8.47 -6.63
C GLY A 32 -2.93 -7.81 -5.56
N LEU A 33 -3.44 -6.74 -4.95
CA LEU A 33 -2.67 -5.94 -4.00
C LEU A 33 -2.55 -6.67 -2.65
N VAL A 34 -1.31 -6.88 -2.20
CA VAL A 34 -1.00 -7.52 -0.91
C VAL A 34 -0.34 -6.53 0.05
N LEU A 35 -0.66 -6.67 1.34
CA LEU A 35 -0.04 -5.95 2.46
C LEU A 35 0.66 -6.96 3.36
N GLU A 36 1.98 -6.86 3.52
CA GLU A 36 2.77 -7.82 4.32
C GLU A 36 2.48 -9.29 3.92
N ASP A 37 2.47 -9.54 2.60
CA ASP A 37 2.16 -10.84 1.98
C ASP A 37 0.72 -11.35 2.20
N VAL A 38 -0.19 -10.51 2.74
CA VAL A 38 -1.61 -10.83 2.89
C VAL A 38 -2.44 -10.13 1.80
N PRO A 39 -3.22 -10.86 0.97
CA PRO A 39 -4.10 -10.26 -0.01
C PRO A 39 -5.21 -9.38 0.59
N LEU A 40 -5.34 -8.15 0.09
CA LEU A 40 -6.42 -7.25 0.53
C LEU A 40 -7.80 -7.74 0.07
N THR A 41 -7.85 -8.44 -1.06
CA THR A 41 -9.05 -9.13 -1.58
C THR A 41 -9.55 -10.17 -0.59
N ALA A 42 -8.66 -11.05 -0.09
CA ALA A 42 -9.02 -12.05 0.91
C ALA A 42 -9.52 -11.43 2.22
N ILE A 43 -8.98 -10.29 2.64
CA ILE A 43 -9.48 -9.54 3.80
C ILE A 43 -10.89 -9.01 3.53
N ALA A 44 -11.11 -8.38 2.37
CA ALA A 44 -12.42 -7.86 1.98
C ALA A 44 -13.48 -8.96 1.90
N ASP A 45 -13.13 -10.15 1.40
CA ASP A 45 -14.03 -11.31 1.36
C ASP A 45 -14.37 -11.82 2.77
N ALA A 46 -13.41 -11.77 3.70
CA ALA A 46 -13.59 -12.27 5.05
C ALA A 46 -14.40 -11.33 5.96
N VAL A 47 -14.23 -10.00 5.82
CA VAL A 47 -14.83 -9.02 6.75
C VAL A 47 -15.70 -7.95 6.10
N GLY A 48 -15.81 -7.95 4.77
CA GLY A 48 -16.60 -6.99 4.00
C GLY A 48 -15.89 -5.66 3.72
N THR A 49 -16.63 -4.73 3.12
CA THR A 49 -16.17 -3.37 2.79
C THR A 49 -17.21 -2.32 3.22
N PRO A 50 -16.79 -1.10 3.62
CA PRO A 50 -15.41 -0.63 3.74
C PRO A 50 -14.69 -1.20 4.98
N THR A 51 -13.39 -1.52 4.85
CA THR A 51 -12.56 -2.03 5.94
C THR A 51 -11.20 -1.33 5.97
N TRP A 52 -10.74 -0.96 7.16
CA TRP A 52 -9.39 -0.41 7.39
C TRP A 52 -8.42 -1.53 7.73
N VAL A 53 -7.32 -1.63 6.97
CA VAL A 53 -6.27 -2.64 7.17
C VAL A 53 -4.98 -1.96 7.60
N MET A 54 -4.37 -2.46 8.68
CA MET A 54 -3.09 -1.97 9.18
C MET A 54 -2.10 -3.12 9.32
N GLY A 55 -0.88 -2.94 8.80
CA GLY A 55 0.19 -3.92 8.87
C GLY A 55 0.99 -3.79 10.17
N ALA A 56 1.10 -4.88 10.94
CA ALA A 56 1.83 -4.88 12.20
C ALA A 56 3.34 -4.72 11.97
N GLY A 57 3.90 -5.32 10.91
CA GLY A 57 5.29 -5.15 10.52
C GLY A 57 5.61 -3.70 10.17
N THR A 58 4.70 -3.05 9.44
CA THR A 58 4.77 -1.65 9.01
C THR A 58 4.78 -0.71 10.21
N LEU A 59 3.85 -0.91 11.15
CA LEU A 59 3.79 -0.11 12.38
C LEU A 59 5.07 -0.27 13.21
N ARG A 60 5.54 -1.52 13.41
CA ARG A 60 6.76 -1.80 14.19
C ARG A 60 8.02 -1.25 13.51
N ALA A 61 8.12 -1.34 12.19
CA ALA A 61 9.26 -0.81 11.44
C ALA A 61 9.34 0.72 11.54
N ARG A 62 8.20 1.41 11.46
CA ARG A 62 8.13 2.86 11.65
C ARG A 62 8.46 3.27 13.08
N TYR A 63 8.00 2.51 14.06
CA TYR A 63 8.27 2.81 15.48
C TYR A 63 9.77 2.72 15.83
N ARG A 64 10.53 1.83 15.17
CA ARG A 64 11.96 1.62 15.42
C ARG A 64 12.89 2.60 14.70
N ARG A 65 12.37 3.45 13.83
CA ARG A 65 13.14 4.40 13.02
C ARG A 65 13.04 5.79 13.61
#